data_AF-A0A0P9UEP7-F1
#
_entry.id   AF-A0A0P9UEP7-F1
#
_cell.length_a   1.000
_cell.length_b   1.000
_cell.length_c   1.000
_cell.angle_alpha   90.00
_cell.angle_beta   90.00
_cell.angle_gamma   90.00
#
_symmetry.space_group_name_H-M   'P 1'
#
loop_
_entity.id
_entity.type
_entity.pdbx_description
1 polymer ?
#
loop_
_entity_poly.entity_id
_entity_poly.type
_entity_poly.pdbx_seq_one_letter_code
_entity_poly.pdbx_strand_id
1 'polypeptide(L)'
;TRVRPREYALRYPYMQVNRPGMVSWLVFDLDHANALAWDDAGLPAPNLMVRNRKSGHSQLFYAVPSVCTTENARTKPIQYMKAIYAAFAVRLDADVDYHGGPVAKTPGHPWWETTEFHSHIYELGELGELASAVE
;
A
#
# COMPACT_ATOMS: atom_id res chain seq x y z
N THR A 1 16.20 8.98 13.56
CA THR A 1 15.04 8.24 14.08
C THR A 1 15.46 6.85 14.53
N ARG A 2 15.09 6.40 15.73
CA ARG A 2 15.49 5.08 16.27
C ARG A 2 14.61 3.99 15.65
N VAL A 3 15.19 3.10 14.85
CA VAL A 3 14.50 1.90 14.33
C VAL A 3 14.28 0.95 15.51
N ARG A 4 13.03 0.56 15.76
CA ARG A 4 12.65 -0.35 16.86
C ARG A 4 12.36 -1.76 16.32
N PRO A 5 12.54 -2.82 17.13
CA PRO A 5 12.20 -4.18 16.71
C PRO A 5 10.72 -4.32 16.32
N ARG A 6 10.40 -5.27 15.41
CA ARG A 6 9.05 -5.50 14.87
C ARG A 6 7.98 -5.64 15.95
N GLU A 7 8.29 -6.36 17.02
CA GLU A 7 7.39 -6.62 18.14
C GLU A 7 6.94 -5.35 18.88
N TYR A 8 7.74 -4.29 18.82
CA TYR A 8 7.38 -2.99 19.38
C TYR A 8 6.50 -2.18 18.43
N ALA A 9 6.64 -2.36 17.11
CA ALA A 9 5.85 -1.62 16.12
C ALA A 9 4.35 -1.95 16.23
N LEU A 10 4.01 -3.21 16.53
CA LEU A 10 2.63 -3.66 16.73
C LEU A 10 1.92 -3.01 17.94
N ARG A 11 2.67 -2.34 18.83
CA ARG A 11 2.11 -1.62 19.98
C ARG A 11 1.70 -0.18 19.65
N TYR A 12 2.08 0.32 18.49
CA TYR A 12 1.75 1.67 18.04
C TYR A 12 0.72 1.61 16.92
N PRO A 13 -0.20 2.59 16.86
CA PRO A 13 -1.24 2.63 15.83
C PRO A 13 -0.67 2.91 14.43
N TYR A 14 0.54 3.44 14.33
CA TYR A 14 1.19 3.68 13.05
C TYR A 14 2.58 3.05 13.04
N MET A 15 2.97 2.49 11.89
CA MET A 15 4.26 1.86 11.69
C MET A 15 4.82 2.16 10.30
N GLN A 16 6.13 2.15 10.19
CA GLN A 16 6.81 2.14 8.90
C GLN A 16 6.80 0.70 8.35
N VAL A 17 6.04 0.46 7.28
CA VAL A 17 5.90 -0.88 6.68
C VAL A 17 7.02 -1.22 5.68
N ASN A 18 7.55 -0.21 5.00
CA ASN A 18 8.67 -0.34 4.06
C ASN A 18 9.99 0.04 4.74
N ARG A 19 11.00 -0.82 4.60
CA ARG A 19 12.34 -0.54 5.17
C ARG A 19 13.00 0.62 4.38
N PRO A 20 13.89 1.42 5.00
CA PRO A 20 14.64 2.43 4.26
C PRO A 20 15.36 1.82 3.03
N GLY A 21 15.17 2.43 1.86
CA GLY A 21 15.78 1.98 0.60
C GLY A 21 15.13 0.74 -0.04
N MET A 22 14.00 0.25 0.47
CA MET A 22 13.29 -0.90 -0.08
C MET A 22 11.77 -0.70 0.00
N VAL A 23 11.06 -0.99 -1.08
CA VAL A 23 9.59 -1.01 -1.11
C VAL A 23 9.12 -2.43 -1.35
N SER A 24 8.37 -2.99 -0.40
CA SER A 24 7.73 -4.32 -0.52
C SER A 24 6.20 -4.23 -0.38
N TRP A 25 5.69 -3.06 0.00
CA TRP A 25 4.28 -2.76 0.13
C TRP A 25 3.95 -1.48 -0.63
N LEU A 26 3.01 -1.54 -1.56
CA LEU A 26 2.32 -0.37 -2.08
C LEU A 26 1.12 -0.10 -1.18
N VAL A 27 1.08 1.09 -0.59
CA VAL A 27 0.03 1.48 0.36
C VAL A 27 -0.72 2.68 -0.18
N PHE A 28 -2.05 2.58 -0.26
CA PHE A 28 -2.94 3.63 -0.76
C PHE A 28 -3.84 4.08 0.39
N ASP A 29 -3.82 5.38 0.73
CA ASP A 29 -4.72 5.95 1.74
C ASP A 29 -5.98 6.48 1.07
N LEU A 30 -7.12 5.97 1.50
CA LEU A 30 -8.44 6.31 0.98
C LEU A 30 -9.14 7.19 2.01
N ASP A 31 -9.26 8.48 1.68
CA ASP A 31 -9.89 9.50 2.52
C ASP A 31 -11.41 9.62 2.30
N HIS A 32 -12.00 8.56 1.78
CA HIS A 32 -13.44 8.42 1.60
C HIS A 32 -13.96 7.15 2.29
N ALA A 33 -15.27 7.08 2.50
CA ALA A 33 -15.90 5.97 3.21
C ALA A 33 -15.93 4.65 2.43
N ASN A 34 -15.73 4.69 1.10
CA ASN A 34 -15.70 3.49 0.26
C ASN A 34 -14.40 2.70 0.44
N ALA A 35 -14.37 1.78 1.40
CA ALA A 35 -13.21 0.95 1.66
C ALA A 35 -13.00 -0.17 0.61
N LEU A 36 -14.00 -0.42 -0.25
CA LEU A 36 -13.96 -1.41 -1.32
C LEU A 36 -13.77 -0.79 -2.70
N ALA A 37 -13.28 0.45 -2.77
CA ALA A 37 -13.06 1.16 -4.03
C ALA A 37 -12.19 0.41 -5.05
N TRP A 38 -11.37 -0.56 -4.60
CA TRP A 38 -10.63 -1.46 -5.49
C TRP A 38 -11.56 -2.35 -6.33
N ASP A 39 -12.66 -2.85 -5.77
CA ASP A 39 -13.60 -3.74 -6.47
C ASP A 39 -14.40 -2.94 -7.52
N ASP A 40 -14.90 -1.77 -7.12
CA ASP A 40 -15.58 -0.83 -8.02
C ASP A 40 -14.67 -0.36 -9.17
N ALA A 41 -13.38 -0.18 -8.89
CA ALA A 41 -12.38 0.19 -9.88
C ALA A 41 -11.94 -1.00 -10.76
N GLY A 42 -12.40 -2.23 -10.52
CA GLY A 42 -11.94 -3.43 -11.23
C GLY A 42 -10.45 -3.74 -11.00
N LEU A 43 -9.92 -3.32 -9.86
CA LEU A 43 -8.56 -3.63 -9.42
C LEU A 43 -8.56 -4.95 -8.66
N PRO A 44 -7.40 -5.65 -8.59
CA PRO A 44 -7.32 -6.87 -7.81
C PRO A 44 -7.51 -6.55 -6.32
N ALA A 45 -8.00 -7.54 -5.56
CA ALA A 45 -8.13 -7.41 -4.12
C ALA A 45 -6.78 -7.06 -3.48
N PRO A 46 -6.72 -6.14 -2.50
CA PRO A 46 -5.50 -5.89 -1.75
C PRO A 46 -5.18 -7.10 -0.86
N ASN A 47 -3.95 -7.21 -0.39
CA ASN A 47 -3.63 -8.18 0.65
C ASN A 47 -4.36 -7.86 1.96
N LEU A 48 -4.29 -6.58 2.36
CA LEU A 48 -4.88 -6.07 3.59
C LEU A 48 -5.63 -4.78 3.33
N MET A 49 -6.74 -4.61 4.05
CA MET A 49 -7.42 -3.33 4.23
C MET A 49 -7.41 -2.96 5.71
N VAL A 50 -6.91 -1.78 6.04
CA VAL A 50 -6.85 -1.27 7.42
C VAL A 50 -7.72 -0.03 7.53
N ARG A 51 -8.89 -0.16 8.15
CA ARG A 51 -9.92 0.87 8.23
C ARG A 51 -9.95 1.55 9.60
N ASN A 52 -10.13 2.86 9.59
CA ASN A 52 -10.47 3.64 10.77
C ASN A 52 -11.94 3.40 11.12
N ARG A 53 -12.20 2.81 12.29
CA ARG A 53 -13.54 2.46 12.78
C ARG A 53 -14.50 3.65 12.90
N LYS A 54 -13.97 4.87 13.06
CA LYS A 54 -14.76 6.09 13.25
C LYS A 54 -15.03 6.83 11.95
N SER A 55 -14.00 7.08 11.14
CA SER A 55 -14.15 7.87 9.91
C SER A 55 -14.50 7.03 8.68
N GLY A 56 -14.26 5.72 8.71
CA GLY A 56 -14.41 4.86 7.52
C GLY A 56 -13.22 4.92 6.55
N HIS A 57 -12.30 5.88 6.72
CA HIS A 57 -11.10 6.01 5.89
C HIS A 57 -10.25 4.75 6.02
N SER A 58 -9.65 4.29 4.94
CA SER A 58 -8.97 3.00 4.90
C SER A 58 -7.64 3.09 4.19
N GLN A 59 -6.71 2.19 4.56
CA GLN A 59 -5.49 1.99 3.79
C GLN A 59 -5.51 0.61 3.16
N LEU A 60 -5.25 0.56 1.86
CA LEU A 60 -5.11 -0.69 1.11
C LEU A 60 -3.63 -1.03 0.97
N PHE A 61 -3.28 -2.29 1.19
CA PHE A 61 -1.91 -2.78 1.14
C PHE A 61 -1.79 -3.85 0.05
N TYR A 62 -0.89 -3.62 -0.90
CA TYR A 62 -0.51 -4.58 -1.94
C TYR A 62 0.94 -5.00 -1.75
N ALA A 63 1.16 -6.29 -1.52
CA ALA A 63 2.48 -6.89 -1.41
C ALA A 63 3.10 -7.06 -2.80
N VAL A 64 4.35 -6.63 -2.97
CA VAL A 64 5.11 -6.76 -4.23
C VAL A 64 6.52 -7.30 -3.95
N PRO A 65 7.19 -7.91 -4.95
CA PRO A 65 8.61 -8.21 -4.85
C PRO A 65 9.38 -6.94 -4.46
N SER A 66 10.32 -7.08 -3.52
CA SER A 66 10.99 -5.91 -2.94
C SER A 66 11.78 -5.14 -4.01
N VAL A 67 11.42 -3.88 -4.21
CA VAL A 67 12.12 -2.96 -5.11
C VAL A 67 13.13 -2.14 -4.32
N CYS A 68 14.40 -2.26 -4.66
CA CYS A 68 15.46 -1.41 -4.11
C CYS A 68 15.28 0.02 -4.62
N THR A 69 15.32 0.99 -3.71
CA THR A 69 15.14 2.43 -3.99
C THR A 69 16.33 3.28 -3.57
N THR A 70 17.47 2.65 -3.24
CA THR A 70 18.73 3.35 -2.97
C THR A 70 19.33 3.93 -4.25
N GLU A 71 20.33 4.79 -4.11
CA GLU A 71 21.05 5.42 -5.23
C GLU A 71 21.69 4.42 -6.21
N ASN A 72 22.02 3.21 -5.75
CA ASN A 72 22.63 2.15 -6.55
C ASN A 72 21.59 1.23 -7.21
N ALA A 73 20.30 1.53 -7.07
CA ALA A 73 19.23 0.69 -7.59
C ALA A 73 19.05 0.86 -9.11
N ARG A 74 18.50 -0.18 -9.75
CA ARG A 74 18.13 -0.13 -11.16
C ARG A 74 16.95 0.81 -11.35
N THR A 75 17.11 1.80 -12.23
CA THR A 75 16.09 2.83 -12.48
C THR A 75 14.78 2.26 -13.02
N LYS A 76 14.84 1.26 -13.92
CA LYS A 76 13.65 0.70 -14.59
C LYS A 76 12.61 0.13 -13.61
N PRO A 77 12.94 -0.79 -12.69
CA PRO A 77 11.99 -1.25 -11.67
C PRO A 77 11.38 -0.13 -10.81
N ILE A 78 12.17 0.88 -10.43
CA ILE A 78 11.69 2.00 -9.62
C ILE A 78 10.66 2.81 -10.40
N GLN A 79 10.96 3.18 -11.64
CA GLN A 79 10.06 3.94 -12.49
C GLN A 79 8.77 3.16 -12.78
N TYR A 80 8.88 1.86 -13.05
CA TYR A 80 7.73 1.01 -13.32
C TYR A 80 6.82 0.88 -12.10
N MET A 81 7.40 0.62 -10.92
CA MET A 81 6.66 0.61 -9.64
C MET A 81 5.96 1.95 -9.38
N LYS A 82 6.64 3.08 -9.63
CA LYS A 82 6.03 4.42 -9.47
C LYS A 82 4.88 4.66 -10.44
N ALA A 83 4.98 4.20 -11.69
CA ALA A 83 3.93 4.31 -12.68
C ALA A 83 2.68 3.50 -12.26
N ILE A 84 2.88 2.27 -11.79
CA ILE A 84 1.81 1.43 -11.24
C ILE A 84 1.14 2.13 -10.05
N TYR A 85 1.93 2.65 -9.11
CA TYR A 85 1.40 3.37 -7.95
C TYR A 85 0.56 4.57 -8.38
N ALA A 86 1.05 5.40 -9.31
CA ALA A 86 0.31 6.57 -9.78
C ALA A 86 -1.02 6.19 -10.44
N ALA A 87 -1.02 5.14 -11.27
CA ALA A 87 -2.24 4.65 -11.93
C ALA A 87 -3.26 4.09 -10.93
N PHE A 88 -2.82 3.30 -9.95
CA PHE A 88 -3.68 2.79 -8.88
C PHE A 88 -4.23 3.92 -8.01
N ALA A 89 -3.41 4.90 -7.64
CA ALA A 89 -3.84 6.02 -6.82
C ALA A 89 -4.97 6.82 -7.48
N VAL A 90 -4.88 7.08 -8.79
CA VAL A 90 -5.95 7.74 -9.56
C VAL A 90 -7.22 6.89 -9.58
N ARG A 91 -7.11 5.59 -9.86
CA ARG A 91 -8.28 4.69 -9.94
C ARG A 91 -8.98 4.47 -8.61
N LEU A 92 -8.22 4.53 -7.52
CA LEU A 92 -8.74 4.37 -6.16
C LEU A 92 -9.24 5.67 -5.55
N ASP A 93 -9.09 6.83 -6.22
CA ASP A 93 -9.27 8.15 -5.60
C ASP A 93 -8.48 8.30 -4.28
N ALA A 94 -7.26 7.76 -4.29
CA ALA A 94 -6.38 7.75 -3.11
C ALA A 94 -5.66 9.09 -2.95
N ASP A 95 -5.27 9.40 -1.70
CA ASP A 95 -4.42 10.57 -1.41
C ASP A 95 -3.09 10.48 -2.19
N VAL A 96 -2.95 11.39 -3.16
CA VAL A 96 -1.78 11.47 -4.04
C VAL A 96 -0.55 11.97 -3.29
N ASP A 97 -0.73 12.78 -2.24
CA ASP A 97 0.35 13.36 -1.43
C ASP A 97 0.92 12.35 -0.43
N TYR A 98 0.20 11.25 -0.18
CA TYR A 98 0.68 10.16 0.67
C TYR A 98 1.95 9.51 0.11
N HIS A 99 2.07 9.37 -1.23
CA HIS A 99 3.23 8.81 -1.93
C HIS A 99 3.79 7.49 -1.32
N GLY A 100 2.92 6.62 -0.80
CA GLY A 100 3.31 5.39 -0.09
C GLY A 100 3.98 5.68 1.27
N GLY A 101 3.49 6.70 1.98
CA GLY A 101 4.12 7.50 3.02
C GLY A 101 4.97 6.80 4.10
N PRO A 102 5.72 7.58 4.89
CA PRO A 102 6.72 7.04 5.82
C PRO A 102 6.10 6.16 6.91
N VAL A 103 4.80 6.30 7.19
CA VAL A 103 4.06 5.53 8.19
C VAL A 103 2.68 5.17 7.65
N ALA A 104 2.26 3.93 7.89
CA ALA A 104 0.93 3.41 7.60
C ALA A 104 0.23 3.00 8.90
N LYS A 105 -1.11 2.92 8.87
CA LYS A 105 -1.93 2.33 9.93
C LYS A 105 -1.45 0.90 10.19
N THR A 106 -1.14 0.55 11.43
CA THR A 106 -0.59 -0.77 11.80
C THR A 106 -1.66 -1.87 11.65
N PRO A 107 -1.53 -2.82 10.70
CA PRO A 107 -2.49 -3.92 10.60
C PRO A 107 -2.56 -4.73 11.90
N GLY A 108 -3.77 -5.10 12.33
CA GLY A 108 -4.02 -5.85 13.57
C GLY A 108 -3.99 -5.02 14.86
N HIS A 109 -3.69 -3.72 14.80
CA HIS A 109 -3.73 -2.86 15.99
C HIS A 109 -5.19 -2.58 16.43
N PRO A 110 -5.54 -2.61 17.73
CA PRO A 110 -6.93 -2.47 18.20
C PRO A 110 -7.67 -1.18 17.78
N TRP A 111 -6.94 -0.11 17.48
CA TRP A 111 -7.53 1.14 16.96
C TRP A 111 -8.16 0.98 15.58
N TRP A 112 -7.66 0.03 14.79
CA TRP A 112 -8.06 -0.17 13.42
C TRP A 112 -8.86 -1.46 13.29
N GLU A 113 -9.63 -1.52 12.22
CA GLU A 113 -10.24 -2.75 11.74
C GLU A 113 -9.39 -3.26 10.57
N THR A 114 -8.91 -4.49 10.66
CA THR A 114 -8.07 -5.09 9.61
C THR A 114 -8.82 -6.23 8.98
N THR A 115 -8.92 -6.20 7.66
CA THR A 115 -9.40 -7.30 6.83
C THR A 115 -8.22 -7.84 6.03
N GLU A 116 -8.00 -9.14 6.10
CA GLU A 116 -7.03 -9.86 5.28
C GLU A 116 -7.78 -10.60 4.19
N PHE A 117 -7.38 -10.40 2.93
CA PHE A 117 -7.99 -11.08 1.79
C PHE A 117 -7.15 -12.26 1.34
N HIS A 118 -5.84 -12.09 1.21
CA HIS A 118 -4.91 -13.14 0.78
C HIS A 118 -3.44 -12.81 1.06
N SER A 119 -2.57 -13.81 0.90
CA SER A 119 -1.13 -13.71 1.06
C SER A 119 -0.32 -13.65 -0.25
N HIS A 120 -0.98 -13.58 -1.41
CA HIS A 120 -0.32 -13.47 -2.73
C HIS A 120 0.61 -12.26 -2.81
N ILE A 121 1.79 -12.44 -3.40
CA ILE A 121 2.73 -11.35 -3.69
C ILE A 121 2.57 -11.02 -5.17
N TYR A 122 2.02 -9.85 -5.46
CA TYR A 122 1.75 -9.42 -6.82
C TYR A 122 3.04 -9.06 -7.56
N GLU A 123 3.28 -9.70 -8.71
CA GLU A 123 4.35 -9.26 -9.59
C GLU A 123 4.05 -7.86 -10.13
N LEU A 124 5.09 -7.04 -10.33
CA LEU A 124 4.86 -5.69 -10.89
C LEU A 124 4.25 -5.75 -12.29
N GLY A 125 4.54 -6.80 -13.05
CA GLY A 125 3.90 -7.05 -14.36
C GLY A 125 2.39 -7.19 -14.23
N GLU A 126 1.93 -8.02 -13.29
CA GLU A 126 0.53 -8.31 -13.02
C GLU A 126 -0.24 -7.03 -12.64
N LEU A 127 0.30 -6.24 -11.70
CA LEU A 127 -0.33 -4.96 -11.33
C LEU A 127 -0.30 -3.94 -12.48
N GLY A 128 0.75 -3.95 -13.30
CA GLY A 128 0.87 -3.01 -14.42
C GLY A 128 -0.14 -3.28 -15.54
N GLU A 129 -0.36 -4.54 -15.91
CA GLU A 129 -1.40 -4.91 -16.88
C GLU A 129 -2.78 -4.50 -16.37
N LEU A 130 -3.06 -4.77 -15.09
CA LEU A 130 -4.32 -4.39 -14.47
C LEU A 130 -4.47 -2.87 -14.41
N ALA A 131 -3.40 -2.12 -14.09
CA ALA A 131 -3.41 -0.66 -14.08
C ALA A 131 -3.79 -0.06 -15.44
N SER A 132 -3.34 -0.66 -16.53
CA SER A 132 -3.53 -0.19 -17.91
C SER A 132 -4.80 -0.71 -18.61
N ALA A 133 -5.54 -1.64 -18.00
CA ALA A 133 -6.67 -2.34 -18.64
C ALA A 133 -7.97 -1.50 -18.79
N VAL A 134 -7.89 -0.16 -18.81
CA VAL A 134 -9.05 0.72 -19.02
C VAL A 134 -8.69 1.79 -20.06
N GLU A 135 -9.02 1.50 -21.32
CA GLU A 135 -9.33 2.47 -22.38
C GLU A 135 -10.79 2.26 -22.83
#